data_AF-A0A2D6LBG1-F1
#
_entry.id   AF-A0A2D6LBG1-F1
#
_cell.length_a   1.000
_cell.length_b   1.000
_cell.length_c   1.000
_cell.angle_alpha   90.00
_cell.angle_beta   90.00
_cell.angle_gamma   90.00
#
_symmetry.space_group_name_H-M   'P 1'
#
loop_
_entity.id
_entity.type
_entity.pdbx_description
1 polymer ?
#
loop_
_entity_poly.entity_id
_entity_poly.type
_entity_poly.pdbx_seq_one_letter_code
_entity_poly.pdbx_strand_id
1 'polypeptide(L)'
;MSASNRSRDFSLSGISWGYRDIFRQTIQRLYNEGYLGPEREEITNQFFALMRCSEESLYDHVLKEFLDSLTGDTAWIFDLPAIFGEIVRTGSQFAEAKMFYGIEFYRILKNGGFGDSPEKVQFLLTWLKKLKSIDFELAFAFLNGFQVMLGRLHLAEISLFAEEGIRQFQKNTQRGIRFLEGKLAGAESYFVQLTSECRLNDAAPVIKRLLQALSSCSIEVASLSALNDDGPAPTPRSMVCLYPCVYLPDRIRSFSNSRANRRWYMLQAVVASGMYLFHSVPLIHGRAGFSSLLEIAERDLEIANIAAIVEYMRVLEECMKQWPGSRGLIRNAMKLEGESQGKSADGSTPESLLFALADHMFGLRVAGHETRGLCDELVVIIRSSSNVLGTVQSLSGWTRETLRKSSFRLDIAPLQPLSFLPDFFYTAEGERRMVVNSQSDSVVADLREEAGIGEVVEDDFDDAPVSTEDADTAPTQDAADTADATPAEYLYD
;
A
#
# COMPACT_ATOMS: atom_id res chain seq x y z
N MET A 1 -40.79 -0.71 -47.54
CA MET A 1 -39.50 -1.44 -47.61
C MET A 1 -39.57 -2.59 -46.62
N SER A 2 -39.54 -3.82 -47.10
CA SER A 2 -39.76 -5.04 -46.33
C SER A 2 -38.45 -5.57 -45.72
N ALA A 3 -38.23 -5.29 -44.44
CA ALA A 3 -37.15 -5.85 -43.62
C ALA A 3 -37.37 -7.34 -43.26
N SER A 4 -37.97 -8.14 -44.15
CA SER A 4 -38.73 -9.35 -43.79
C SER A 4 -38.04 -10.69 -44.06
N ASN A 5 -36.73 -10.75 -44.34
CA ASN A 5 -36.10 -12.01 -44.76
C ASN A 5 -35.04 -12.63 -43.83
N ARG A 6 -34.55 -11.96 -42.78
CA ARG A 6 -33.59 -12.57 -41.83
C ARG A 6 -34.08 -12.67 -40.37
N SER A 7 -35.15 -11.97 -39.99
CA SER A 7 -35.88 -12.21 -38.74
C SER A 7 -36.84 -13.42 -38.80
N ARG A 8 -36.77 -14.23 -39.87
CA ARG A 8 -37.81 -15.21 -40.23
C ARG A 8 -37.89 -16.45 -39.35
N ASP A 9 -36.87 -16.74 -38.55
CA ASP A 9 -36.83 -18.01 -37.81
C ASP A 9 -37.37 -17.89 -36.38
N PHE A 10 -37.65 -16.67 -35.87
CA PHE A 10 -38.23 -16.51 -34.54
C PHE A 10 -39.74 -16.32 -34.64
N SER A 11 -40.50 -17.29 -34.13
CA SER A 11 -41.96 -17.22 -34.09
C SER A 11 -42.46 -16.98 -32.66
N LEU A 12 -43.29 -15.94 -32.48
CA LEU A 12 -44.00 -15.69 -31.21
C LEU A 12 -44.94 -16.84 -30.81
N SER A 13 -45.20 -17.81 -31.69
CA SER A 13 -45.98 -19.01 -31.36
C SER A 13 -45.29 -19.89 -30.31
N GLY A 14 -43.96 -19.86 -30.21
CA GLY A 14 -43.19 -20.62 -29.22
C GLY A 14 -43.28 -20.07 -27.79
N ILE A 15 -43.70 -18.81 -27.63
CA ILE A 15 -43.82 -18.15 -26.33
C ILE A 15 -45.20 -18.42 -25.73
N SER A 16 -45.27 -18.60 -24.42
CA SER A 16 -46.54 -18.75 -23.70
C SER A 16 -47.45 -17.53 -23.90
N TRP A 17 -48.75 -17.80 -23.97
CA TRP A 17 -49.75 -16.83 -24.42
C TRP A 17 -49.72 -15.52 -23.61
N GLY A 18 -49.40 -15.59 -22.31
CA GLY A 18 -49.33 -14.42 -21.42
C GLY A 18 -48.21 -13.42 -21.72
N TYR A 19 -47.15 -13.81 -22.44
CA TYR A 19 -46.00 -12.92 -22.73
C TYR A 19 -45.97 -12.41 -24.17
N ARG A 20 -46.75 -12.98 -25.08
CA ARG A 20 -46.68 -12.67 -26.53
C ARG A 20 -46.86 -11.20 -26.85
N ASP A 21 -47.80 -10.52 -26.19
CA ASP A 21 -48.07 -9.11 -26.46
C ASP A 21 -46.97 -8.20 -25.92
N ILE A 22 -46.43 -8.50 -24.72
CA ILE A 22 -45.29 -7.77 -24.14
C ILE A 22 -44.07 -7.89 -25.05
N PHE A 23 -43.78 -9.12 -25.50
CA PHE A 23 -42.64 -9.38 -26.37
C PHE A 23 -42.79 -8.65 -27.72
N ARG A 24 -43.98 -8.73 -28.33
CA ARG A 24 -44.27 -8.03 -29.59
C ARG A 24 -44.07 -6.53 -29.45
N GLN A 25 -44.62 -5.92 -28.40
CA GLN A 25 -44.53 -4.48 -28.17
C GLN A 25 -43.07 -4.05 -27.93
N THR A 26 -42.32 -4.77 -27.09
CA THR A 26 -40.92 -4.44 -26.80
C THR A 26 -40.02 -4.61 -28.02
N ILE A 27 -40.16 -5.71 -28.78
CA ILE A 27 -39.38 -5.93 -30.01
C ILE A 27 -39.70 -4.82 -31.04
N GLN A 28 -40.98 -4.52 -31.25
CA GLN A 28 -41.37 -3.45 -32.18
C GLN A 28 -40.79 -2.10 -31.77
N ARG A 29 -40.79 -1.79 -30.47
CA ARG A 29 -40.18 -0.57 -29.96
C ARG A 29 -38.67 -0.54 -30.25
N LEU A 30 -37.94 -1.61 -29.96
CA LEU A 30 -36.49 -1.69 -30.22
C LEU A 30 -36.14 -1.50 -31.71
N TYR A 31 -36.98 -1.99 -32.62
CA TYR A 31 -36.86 -1.70 -34.05
C TYR A 31 -37.15 -0.24 -34.40
N ASN A 32 -38.23 0.33 -33.82
CA ASN A 32 -38.60 1.72 -34.07
C ASN A 32 -37.55 2.71 -33.55
N GLU A 33 -36.86 2.36 -32.46
CA GLU A 33 -35.77 3.15 -31.86
C GLU A 33 -34.42 2.90 -32.54
N GLY A 34 -34.33 1.97 -33.51
CA GLY A 34 -33.12 1.70 -34.27
C GLY A 34 -32.06 0.86 -33.53
N TYR A 35 -32.40 0.27 -32.39
CA TYR A 35 -31.52 -0.66 -31.66
C TYR A 35 -31.41 -2.02 -32.34
N LEU A 36 -32.48 -2.44 -33.04
CA LEU A 36 -32.51 -3.66 -33.85
C LEU A 36 -32.77 -3.30 -35.31
N GLY A 37 -32.11 -4.01 -36.23
CA GLY A 37 -32.24 -3.72 -37.66
C GLY A 37 -31.08 -4.23 -38.51
N PRO A 38 -31.21 -4.12 -39.84
CA PRO A 38 -30.16 -4.53 -40.78
C PRO A 38 -28.86 -3.72 -40.60
N GLU A 39 -28.94 -2.48 -40.13
CA GLU A 39 -27.78 -1.62 -39.86
C GLU A 39 -27.01 -2.05 -38.60
N ARG A 40 -27.64 -2.85 -37.72
CA ARG A 40 -27.05 -3.41 -36.50
C ARG A 40 -27.14 -4.93 -36.52
N GLU A 41 -26.69 -5.55 -37.62
CA GLU A 41 -26.86 -6.98 -37.88
C GLU A 41 -26.27 -7.86 -36.76
N GLU A 42 -25.09 -7.53 -36.24
CA GLU A 42 -24.43 -8.29 -35.18
C GLU A 42 -25.29 -8.38 -33.90
N ILE A 43 -25.77 -7.24 -33.41
CA ILE A 43 -26.63 -7.14 -32.22
C ILE A 43 -27.97 -7.82 -32.47
N THR A 44 -28.55 -7.59 -33.65
CA THR A 44 -29.83 -8.19 -34.02
C THR A 44 -29.73 -9.72 -34.03
N ASN A 45 -28.63 -10.27 -34.55
CA ASN A 45 -28.38 -11.71 -34.56
C ASN A 45 -28.19 -12.27 -33.15
N GLN A 46 -27.40 -11.60 -32.30
CA GLN A 46 -27.19 -12.01 -30.90
C GLN A 46 -28.49 -11.96 -30.09
N PHE A 47 -29.30 -10.91 -30.28
CA PHE A 47 -30.62 -10.77 -29.66
C PHE A 47 -31.51 -11.95 -30.03
N PHE A 48 -31.68 -12.24 -31.32
CA PHE A 48 -32.55 -13.34 -31.75
C PHE A 48 -31.99 -14.73 -31.43
N ALA A 49 -30.67 -14.88 -31.33
CA ALA A 49 -30.07 -16.12 -30.85
C ALA A 49 -30.55 -16.47 -29.43
N LEU A 50 -30.61 -15.49 -28.53
CA LEU A 50 -31.17 -15.67 -27.19
C LEU A 50 -32.68 -15.90 -27.23
N MET A 51 -33.42 -15.15 -28.06
CA MET A 51 -34.87 -15.30 -28.14
C MET A 51 -35.29 -16.73 -28.55
N ARG A 52 -34.53 -17.40 -29.41
CA ARG A 52 -34.80 -18.79 -29.81
C ARG A 52 -34.77 -19.79 -28.65
N CYS A 53 -34.11 -19.49 -27.53
CA CYS A 53 -34.17 -20.32 -26.33
C CYS A 53 -35.59 -20.43 -25.74
N SER A 54 -36.55 -19.56 -26.12
CA SER A 54 -37.97 -19.69 -25.72
C SER A 54 -38.61 -21.00 -26.16
N GLU A 55 -38.10 -21.62 -27.23
CA GLU A 55 -38.68 -22.85 -27.79
C GLU A 55 -38.58 -24.04 -26.81
N GLU A 56 -37.75 -23.95 -25.77
CA GLU A 56 -37.58 -24.96 -24.72
C GLU A 56 -38.58 -24.84 -23.54
N SER A 57 -39.67 -24.07 -23.70
CA SER A 57 -40.85 -23.98 -22.82
C SER A 57 -40.67 -23.42 -21.38
N LEU A 58 -39.43 -23.21 -20.90
CA LEU A 58 -39.16 -22.68 -19.55
C LEU A 58 -38.40 -21.34 -19.52
N TYR A 59 -38.01 -20.81 -20.69
CA TYR A 59 -37.20 -19.58 -20.77
C TYR A 59 -37.99 -18.28 -20.78
N ASP A 60 -39.33 -18.33 -20.88
CA ASP A 60 -40.17 -17.15 -21.07
C ASP A 60 -39.96 -16.05 -20.01
N HIS A 61 -39.81 -16.46 -18.74
CA HIS A 61 -39.57 -15.53 -17.65
C HIS A 61 -38.18 -14.88 -17.72
N VAL A 62 -37.15 -15.64 -18.11
CA VAL A 62 -35.79 -15.12 -18.31
C VAL A 62 -35.79 -14.10 -19.44
N LEU A 63 -36.43 -14.43 -20.56
CA LEU A 63 -36.52 -13.56 -21.73
C LEU A 63 -37.33 -12.31 -21.45
N LYS A 64 -38.39 -12.40 -20.64
CA LYS A 64 -39.11 -11.21 -20.18
C LYS A 64 -38.18 -10.26 -19.42
N GLU A 65 -37.43 -10.76 -18.43
CA GLU A 65 -36.52 -9.90 -17.66
C GLU A 65 -35.39 -9.35 -18.54
N PHE A 66 -34.89 -10.13 -19.51
CA PHE A 66 -33.94 -9.65 -20.52
C PHE A 66 -34.52 -8.48 -21.32
N LEU A 67 -35.72 -8.63 -21.89
CA LEU A 67 -36.39 -7.56 -22.65
C LEU A 67 -36.64 -6.32 -21.80
N ASP A 68 -37.04 -6.50 -20.55
CA ASP A 68 -37.24 -5.40 -19.61
C ASP A 68 -35.91 -4.69 -19.26
N SER A 69 -34.79 -5.42 -19.26
CA SER A 69 -33.46 -4.90 -18.97
C SER A 69 -32.84 -4.06 -20.08
N LEU A 70 -33.43 -4.07 -21.29
CA LEU A 70 -32.93 -3.36 -22.48
C LEU A 70 -33.62 -2.01 -22.70
N THR A 71 -33.99 -1.33 -21.62
CA THR A 71 -34.83 -0.12 -21.67
C THR A 71 -34.29 0.97 -20.76
N GLY A 72 -34.47 2.24 -21.15
CA GLY A 72 -34.03 3.39 -20.35
C GLY A 72 -32.51 3.48 -20.23
N ASP A 73 -32.01 3.48 -18.99
CA ASP A 73 -30.61 3.77 -18.64
C ASP A 73 -29.59 2.74 -19.14
N THR A 74 -30.03 1.57 -19.61
CA THR A 74 -29.17 0.50 -20.14
C THR A 74 -29.11 0.46 -21.67
N ALA A 75 -29.86 1.34 -22.36
CA ALA A 75 -29.97 1.29 -23.81
C ALA A 75 -28.63 1.54 -24.55
N TRP A 76 -27.69 2.25 -23.92
CA TRP A 76 -26.34 2.48 -24.46
C TRP A 76 -25.56 1.18 -24.73
N ILE A 77 -25.94 0.05 -24.12
CA ILE A 77 -25.31 -1.25 -24.35
C ILE A 77 -25.46 -1.67 -25.82
N PHE A 78 -26.53 -1.25 -26.50
CA PHE A 78 -26.71 -1.49 -27.94
C PHE A 78 -25.68 -0.78 -28.81
N ASP A 79 -24.94 0.21 -28.30
CA ASP A 79 -23.87 0.85 -29.07
C ASP A 79 -22.53 0.08 -28.96
N LEU A 80 -22.49 -0.99 -28.17
CA LEU A 80 -21.29 -1.78 -27.90
C LEU A 80 -21.55 -3.28 -28.13
N PRO A 81 -21.54 -3.75 -29.41
CA PRO A 81 -21.90 -5.12 -29.78
C PRO A 81 -21.15 -6.20 -29.00
N ALA A 82 -19.86 -6.00 -28.72
CA ALA A 82 -19.06 -6.95 -27.96
C ALA A 82 -19.54 -7.11 -26.50
N ILE A 83 -19.93 -6.00 -25.84
CA ILE A 83 -20.45 -6.05 -24.47
C ILE A 83 -21.86 -6.65 -24.47
N PHE A 84 -22.71 -6.25 -25.41
CA PHE A 84 -24.06 -6.79 -25.56
C PHE A 84 -24.03 -8.33 -25.73
N GLY A 85 -23.19 -8.83 -26.64
CA GLY A 85 -23.04 -10.26 -26.88
C GLY A 85 -22.55 -11.03 -25.65
N GLU A 86 -21.63 -10.44 -24.89
CA GLU A 86 -21.13 -11.02 -23.65
C GLU A 86 -22.19 -11.05 -22.53
N ILE A 87 -23.04 -10.03 -22.43
CA ILE A 87 -24.19 -10.02 -21.51
C ILE A 87 -25.17 -11.12 -21.86
N VAL A 88 -25.57 -11.20 -23.14
CA VAL A 88 -26.50 -12.21 -23.65
C VAL A 88 -25.96 -13.61 -23.38
N ARG A 89 -24.70 -13.87 -23.73
CA ARG A 89 -24.04 -15.16 -23.51
C ARG A 89 -23.94 -15.50 -22.03
N THR A 90 -23.54 -14.54 -21.19
CA THR A 90 -23.36 -14.77 -19.76
C THR A 90 -24.70 -15.04 -19.06
N GLY A 91 -25.75 -14.28 -19.39
CA GLY A 91 -27.10 -14.46 -18.85
C GLY A 91 -27.72 -15.79 -19.27
N SER A 92 -27.54 -16.22 -20.52
CA SER A 92 -27.96 -17.54 -21.00
C SER A 92 -27.31 -18.66 -20.19
N GLN A 93 -25.99 -18.60 -20.01
CA GLN A 93 -25.26 -19.59 -19.22
C GLN A 93 -25.71 -19.63 -17.74
N PHE A 94 -26.11 -18.50 -17.15
CA PHE A 94 -26.71 -18.49 -15.81
C PHE A 94 -28.09 -19.17 -15.80
N ALA A 95 -28.92 -18.89 -16.79
CA ALA A 95 -30.24 -19.52 -16.94
C ALA A 95 -30.15 -21.05 -17.13
N GLU A 96 -29.20 -21.50 -17.97
CA GLU A 96 -28.90 -22.92 -18.19
C GLU A 96 -28.46 -23.62 -16.91
N ALA A 97 -27.65 -22.96 -16.08
CA ALA A 97 -27.22 -23.50 -14.80
C ALA A 97 -28.39 -23.59 -13.80
N LYS A 98 -29.12 -22.48 -13.60
CA LYS A 98 -30.38 -22.41 -12.84
C LYS A 98 -31.23 -21.26 -13.37
N MET A 99 -32.48 -21.54 -13.75
CA MET A 99 -33.40 -20.53 -14.30
C MET A 99 -33.49 -19.24 -13.45
N PHE A 100 -33.52 -19.40 -12.12
CA PHE A 100 -33.52 -18.28 -11.18
C PHE A 100 -32.30 -17.36 -11.34
N TYR A 101 -31.11 -17.89 -11.64
CA TYR A 101 -29.91 -17.08 -11.84
C TYR A 101 -30.00 -16.22 -13.11
N GLY A 102 -30.56 -16.78 -14.19
CA GLY A 102 -30.82 -15.99 -15.41
C GLY A 102 -31.81 -14.86 -15.17
N ILE A 103 -32.89 -15.14 -14.43
CA ILE A 103 -33.91 -14.14 -14.03
C ILE A 103 -33.26 -13.00 -13.22
N GLU A 104 -32.51 -13.33 -12.16
CA GLU A 104 -31.86 -12.29 -11.34
C GLU A 104 -30.75 -11.56 -12.10
N PHE A 105 -30.00 -12.23 -12.98
CA PHE A 105 -28.95 -11.58 -13.78
C PHE A 105 -29.51 -10.41 -14.59
N TYR A 106 -30.59 -10.64 -15.34
CA TYR A 106 -31.22 -9.58 -16.14
C TYR A 106 -31.96 -8.56 -15.27
N ARG A 107 -32.49 -8.96 -14.12
CA ARG A 107 -33.08 -8.00 -13.16
C ARG A 107 -32.03 -7.07 -12.56
N ILE A 108 -30.86 -7.59 -12.19
CA ILE A 108 -29.74 -6.79 -11.69
C ILE A 108 -29.25 -5.83 -12.78
N LEU A 109 -29.14 -6.31 -14.03
CA LEU A 109 -28.84 -5.45 -15.19
C LEU A 109 -29.86 -4.31 -15.33
N LYS A 110 -31.16 -4.63 -15.33
CA LYS A 110 -32.26 -3.66 -15.42
C LYS A 110 -32.18 -2.58 -14.34
N ASN A 111 -31.79 -2.96 -13.12
CA ASN A 111 -31.68 -2.06 -11.98
C ASN A 111 -30.34 -1.30 -11.91
N GLY A 112 -29.51 -1.36 -12.97
CA GLY A 112 -28.21 -0.69 -13.02
C GLY A 112 -27.13 -1.36 -12.15
N GLY A 113 -27.34 -2.58 -11.68
CA GLY A 113 -26.42 -3.29 -10.80
C GLY A 113 -25.09 -3.69 -11.45
N PHE A 114 -24.97 -3.59 -12.78
CA PHE A 114 -23.71 -3.83 -13.51
C PHE A 114 -22.80 -2.58 -13.53
N GLY A 115 -23.33 -1.43 -13.11
CA GLY A 115 -22.68 -0.13 -13.24
C GLY A 115 -23.23 0.71 -14.38
N ASP A 116 -22.78 1.96 -14.42
CA ASP A 116 -23.20 3.04 -15.32
C ASP A 116 -22.22 3.30 -16.47
N SER A 117 -21.18 2.48 -16.62
CA SER A 117 -20.15 2.66 -17.64
C SER A 117 -19.74 1.34 -18.32
N PRO A 118 -19.29 1.38 -19.58
CA PRO A 118 -18.77 0.20 -20.28
C PRO A 118 -17.65 -0.51 -19.53
N GLU A 119 -16.77 0.26 -18.88
CA GLU A 119 -15.64 -0.26 -18.10
C GLU A 119 -16.10 -1.13 -16.93
N LYS A 120 -17.11 -0.67 -16.16
CA LYS A 120 -17.66 -1.41 -15.02
C LYS A 120 -18.35 -2.70 -15.46
N VAL A 121 -19.11 -2.64 -16.57
CA VAL A 121 -19.78 -3.80 -17.15
C VAL A 121 -18.76 -4.83 -17.63
N GLN A 122 -17.74 -4.40 -18.37
CA GLN A 122 -16.69 -5.30 -18.86
C GLN A 122 -15.90 -5.93 -17.72
N PHE A 123 -15.60 -5.15 -16.67
CA PHE A 123 -14.97 -5.62 -15.45
C PHE A 123 -15.80 -6.73 -14.78
N LEU A 124 -17.10 -6.50 -14.60
CA LEU A 124 -18.02 -7.49 -14.03
C LEU A 124 -18.03 -8.78 -14.87
N LEU A 125 -18.24 -8.68 -16.18
CA LEU A 125 -18.32 -9.84 -17.08
C LEU A 125 -17.03 -10.66 -17.07
N THR A 126 -15.87 -9.99 -16.99
CA THR A 126 -14.56 -10.64 -16.86
C THR A 126 -14.47 -11.46 -15.56
N TRP A 127 -14.88 -10.87 -14.43
CA TRP A 127 -14.91 -11.58 -13.15
C TRP A 127 -15.94 -12.70 -13.11
N LEU A 128 -17.14 -12.50 -13.66
CA LEU A 128 -18.14 -13.56 -13.75
C LEU A 128 -17.63 -14.74 -14.57
N LYS A 129 -16.95 -14.49 -15.70
CA LYS A 129 -16.33 -15.56 -16.49
C LYS A 129 -15.29 -16.34 -15.69
N LYS A 130 -14.42 -15.64 -14.95
CA LYS A 130 -13.40 -16.26 -14.07
C LYS A 130 -14.05 -17.07 -12.95
N LEU A 131 -15.01 -16.49 -12.22
CA LEU A 131 -15.67 -17.16 -11.10
C LEU A 131 -16.52 -18.34 -11.54
N LYS A 132 -17.22 -18.24 -12.69
CA LYS A 132 -18.00 -19.35 -13.25
C LYS A 132 -17.15 -20.57 -13.58
N SER A 133 -15.88 -20.36 -13.98
CA SER A 133 -14.94 -21.47 -14.20
C SER A 133 -14.55 -22.20 -12.92
N ILE A 134 -14.78 -21.58 -11.75
CA ILE A 134 -14.58 -22.17 -10.43
C ILE A 134 -15.90 -22.78 -9.94
N ASP A 135 -16.95 -21.97 -9.83
CA ASP A 135 -18.27 -22.37 -9.35
C ASP A 135 -19.36 -21.35 -9.74
N PHE A 136 -20.52 -21.83 -10.18
CA PHE A 136 -21.64 -20.97 -10.62
C PHE A 136 -22.32 -20.22 -9.46
N GLU A 137 -22.43 -20.83 -8.28
CA GLU A 137 -23.03 -20.17 -7.10
C GLU A 137 -22.10 -19.06 -6.59
N LEU A 138 -20.78 -19.27 -6.65
CA LEU A 138 -19.78 -18.25 -6.30
C LEU A 138 -19.85 -17.05 -7.25
N ALA A 139 -19.97 -17.29 -8.56
CA ALA A 139 -20.14 -16.22 -9.53
C ALA A 139 -21.45 -15.45 -9.33
N PHE A 140 -22.53 -16.18 -9.01
CA PHE A 140 -23.82 -15.57 -8.70
C PHE A 140 -23.79 -14.76 -7.39
N ALA A 141 -23.06 -15.23 -6.38
CA ALA A 141 -22.82 -14.51 -5.13
C ALA A 141 -22.08 -13.19 -5.38
N PHE A 142 -21.04 -13.21 -6.22
CA PHE A 142 -20.33 -12.00 -6.63
C PHE A 142 -21.24 -11.02 -7.36
N LEU A 143 -22.06 -11.51 -8.30
CA LEU A 143 -23.04 -10.70 -9.02
C LEU A 143 -24.00 -9.97 -8.07
N ASN A 144 -24.53 -10.68 -7.06
CA ASN A 144 -25.45 -10.11 -6.07
C ASN A 144 -24.77 -9.05 -5.20
N GLY A 145 -23.50 -9.25 -4.83
CA GLY A 145 -22.74 -8.29 -4.04
C GLY A 145 -22.18 -7.11 -4.84
N PHE A 146 -22.11 -7.21 -6.18
CA PHE A 146 -21.33 -6.29 -7.00
C PHE A 146 -21.78 -4.83 -6.93
N GLN A 147 -23.09 -4.57 -6.87
CA GLN A 147 -23.60 -3.20 -6.74
C GLN A 147 -23.18 -2.56 -5.41
N VAL A 148 -23.21 -3.33 -4.32
CA VAL A 148 -22.75 -2.87 -3.00
C VAL A 148 -21.25 -2.58 -3.04
N MET A 149 -20.48 -3.43 -3.73
CA MET A 149 -19.05 -3.22 -3.95
C MET A 149 -18.79 -1.95 -4.76
N LEU A 150 -19.49 -1.72 -5.88
CA LEU A 150 -19.34 -0.51 -6.70
C LEU A 150 -19.66 0.78 -5.95
N GLY A 151 -20.59 0.73 -4.98
CA GLY A 151 -20.91 1.88 -4.14
C GLY A 151 -19.83 2.23 -3.11
N ARG A 152 -18.83 1.37 -2.91
CA ARG A 152 -17.88 1.46 -1.79
C ARG A 152 -16.41 1.32 -2.20
N LEU A 153 -16.13 0.63 -3.29
CA LEU A 153 -14.80 0.23 -3.73
C LEU A 153 -14.54 0.67 -5.17
N HIS A 154 -13.28 1.00 -5.46
CA HIS A 154 -12.76 1.09 -6.82
C HIS A 154 -12.59 -0.30 -7.46
N LEU A 155 -12.60 -0.39 -8.79
CA LEU A 155 -12.49 -1.68 -9.51
C LEU A 155 -11.25 -2.51 -9.12
N ALA A 156 -10.12 -1.85 -8.87
CA ALA A 156 -8.90 -2.51 -8.40
C ALA A 156 -9.09 -3.15 -7.00
N GLU A 157 -9.85 -2.51 -6.12
CA GLU A 157 -10.15 -3.02 -4.78
C GLU A 157 -11.18 -4.17 -4.84
N ILE A 158 -12.16 -4.06 -5.74
CA ILE A 158 -13.13 -5.16 -6.00
C ILE A 158 -12.39 -6.41 -6.47
N SER A 159 -11.33 -6.27 -7.26
CA SER A 159 -10.49 -7.40 -7.69
C SER A 159 -9.87 -8.13 -6.50
N LEU A 160 -9.31 -7.39 -5.54
CA LEU A 160 -8.72 -7.97 -4.32
C LEU A 160 -9.77 -8.59 -3.41
N PHE A 161 -10.94 -7.95 -3.32
CA PHE A 161 -12.08 -8.49 -2.60
C PHE A 161 -12.54 -9.82 -3.22
N ALA A 162 -12.61 -9.91 -4.55
CA ALA A 162 -12.96 -11.13 -5.25
C ALA A 162 -11.93 -12.25 -5.02
N GLU A 163 -10.64 -11.94 -5.04
CA GLU A 163 -9.55 -12.89 -4.76
C GLU A 163 -9.57 -13.42 -3.31
N GLU A 164 -9.83 -12.55 -2.33
CA GLU A 164 -10.06 -12.99 -0.96
C GLU A 164 -11.30 -13.88 -0.87
N GLY A 165 -12.38 -13.55 -1.57
CA GLY A 165 -13.57 -14.39 -1.64
C GLY A 165 -13.29 -15.79 -2.19
N ILE A 166 -12.46 -15.90 -3.24
CA ILE A 166 -12.00 -17.21 -3.77
C ILE A 166 -11.19 -17.96 -2.70
N ARG A 167 -10.26 -17.29 -2.01
CA ARG A 167 -9.48 -17.91 -0.92
C ARG A 167 -10.37 -18.40 0.22
N GLN A 168 -11.38 -17.63 0.59
CA GLN A 168 -12.36 -18.03 1.61
C GLN A 168 -13.22 -19.21 1.13
N PHE A 169 -13.62 -19.21 -0.15
CA PHE A 169 -14.38 -20.30 -0.77
C PHE A 169 -13.61 -21.62 -0.77
N GLN A 170 -12.32 -21.60 -1.12
CA GLN A 170 -11.45 -22.78 -1.10
C GLN A 170 -11.32 -23.39 0.31
N LYS A 171 -11.39 -22.56 1.36
CA LYS A 171 -11.38 -23.03 2.76
C LYS A 171 -12.76 -23.50 3.22
N ASN A 172 -13.82 -22.79 2.82
CA ASN A 172 -15.20 -23.10 3.14
C ASN A 172 -16.14 -22.45 2.10
N THR A 173 -16.79 -23.29 1.29
CA THR A 173 -17.68 -22.91 0.20
C THR A 173 -18.73 -21.87 0.63
N GLN A 174 -19.47 -22.15 1.70
CA GLN A 174 -20.55 -21.27 2.19
C GLN A 174 -20.01 -19.94 2.72
N ARG A 175 -18.84 -19.96 3.34
CA ARG A 175 -18.17 -18.73 3.79
C ARG A 175 -17.77 -17.85 2.60
N GLY A 176 -17.19 -18.44 1.55
CA GLY A 176 -16.83 -17.72 0.33
C GLY A 176 -18.04 -17.09 -0.38
N ILE A 177 -19.13 -17.85 -0.53
CA ILE A 177 -20.41 -17.37 -1.10
C ILE A 177 -20.92 -16.17 -0.30
N ARG A 178 -21.11 -16.33 1.02
CA ARG A 178 -21.62 -15.23 1.87
C ARG A 178 -20.67 -14.03 1.96
N PHE A 179 -19.36 -14.26 1.80
CA PHE A 179 -18.36 -13.19 1.72
C PHE A 179 -18.54 -12.36 0.45
N LEU A 180 -18.65 -12.99 -0.72
CA LEU A 180 -18.82 -12.30 -2.00
C LEU A 180 -20.19 -11.60 -2.13
N GLU A 181 -21.22 -12.11 -1.47
CA GLU A 181 -22.51 -11.40 -1.34
C GLU A 181 -22.44 -10.17 -0.42
N GLY A 182 -21.33 -9.97 0.32
CA GLY A 182 -21.20 -8.90 1.31
C GLY A 182 -22.01 -9.12 2.60
N LYS A 183 -22.48 -10.35 2.87
CA LYS A 183 -23.35 -10.66 4.02
C LYS A 183 -22.61 -11.09 5.29
N LEU A 184 -21.28 -11.21 5.24
CA LEU A 184 -20.46 -11.55 6.41
C LEU A 184 -19.88 -10.31 7.06
N ALA A 185 -19.81 -10.29 8.40
CA ALA A 185 -19.09 -9.25 9.14
C ALA A 185 -17.61 -9.16 8.71
N GLY A 186 -16.99 -10.29 8.34
CA GLY A 186 -15.64 -10.30 7.79
C GLY A 186 -15.51 -9.62 6.43
N ALA A 187 -16.56 -9.61 5.60
CA ALA A 187 -16.58 -8.84 4.35
C ALA A 187 -16.62 -7.33 4.64
N GLU A 188 -17.40 -6.92 5.64
CA GLU A 188 -17.46 -5.54 6.11
C GLU A 188 -16.10 -5.04 6.62
N SER A 189 -15.44 -5.83 7.47
CA SER A 189 -14.09 -5.51 7.92
C SER A 189 -13.10 -5.40 6.76
N TYR A 190 -13.22 -6.26 5.75
CA TYR A 190 -12.37 -6.21 4.56
C TYR A 190 -12.68 -4.99 3.67
N PHE A 191 -13.94 -4.57 3.55
CA PHE A 191 -14.30 -3.30 2.89
C PHE A 191 -13.64 -2.12 3.59
N VAL A 192 -13.76 -2.04 4.91
CA VAL A 192 -13.11 -0.98 5.70
C VAL A 192 -11.59 -1.04 5.52
N GLN A 193 -11.00 -2.24 5.51
CA GLN A 193 -9.57 -2.42 5.29
C GLN A 193 -9.13 -1.92 3.92
N LEU A 194 -9.86 -2.25 2.85
CA LEU A 194 -9.54 -1.79 1.50
C LEU A 194 -9.74 -0.28 1.34
N THR A 195 -10.86 0.26 1.82
CA THR A 195 -11.18 1.70 1.70
C THR A 195 -10.34 2.61 2.60
N SER A 196 -9.83 2.08 3.71
CA SER A 196 -8.88 2.79 4.56
C SER A 196 -7.46 2.72 4.01
N GLU A 197 -7.10 1.71 3.23
CA GLU A 197 -5.73 1.51 2.77
C GLU A 197 -5.23 2.69 1.92
N CYS A 198 -4.02 3.17 2.22
CA CYS A 198 -3.24 3.97 1.30
C CYS A 198 -1.95 3.22 0.98
N ARG A 199 -1.74 2.91 -0.29
CA ARG A 199 -0.54 2.21 -0.76
C ARG A 199 0.56 3.19 -1.07
N LEU A 200 1.79 2.77 -0.85
CA LEU A 200 2.95 3.54 -1.23
C LEU A 200 2.95 3.83 -2.73
N ASN A 201 2.61 2.85 -3.58
CA ASN A 201 2.57 3.03 -5.04
C ASN A 201 1.64 4.17 -5.48
N ASP A 202 0.51 4.35 -4.79
CA ASP A 202 -0.46 5.41 -5.10
C ASP A 202 0.03 6.79 -4.63
N ALA A 203 0.76 6.82 -3.51
CA ALA A 203 1.27 8.06 -2.91
C ALA A 203 2.66 8.46 -3.42
N ALA A 204 3.47 7.51 -3.92
CA ALA A 204 4.88 7.68 -4.25
C ALA A 204 5.15 8.83 -5.24
N PRO A 205 4.38 9.02 -6.34
CA PRO A 205 4.62 10.15 -7.25
C PRO A 205 4.42 11.52 -6.60
N VAL A 206 3.57 11.60 -5.56
CA VAL A 206 3.31 12.85 -4.82
C VAL A 206 4.37 13.03 -3.74
N ILE A 207 4.74 11.96 -3.05
CA ILE A 207 5.82 11.94 -2.05
C ILE A 207 7.15 12.36 -2.70
N LYS A 208 7.53 11.77 -3.84
CA LYS A 208 8.77 12.10 -4.56
C LYS A 208 8.84 13.58 -4.93
N ARG A 209 7.76 14.14 -5.49
CA ARG A 209 7.68 15.57 -5.81
C ARG A 209 7.78 16.46 -4.58
N LEU A 210 7.16 16.05 -3.48
CA LEU A 210 7.22 16.79 -2.22
C LEU A 210 8.63 16.77 -1.62
N LEU A 211 9.27 15.59 -1.55
CA LEU A 211 10.66 15.43 -1.10
C LEU A 211 11.60 16.33 -1.91
N GLN A 212 11.50 16.29 -3.24
CA GLN A 212 12.32 17.11 -4.11
C GLN A 212 12.07 18.62 -3.91
N ALA A 213 10.81 19.02 -3.77
CA ALA A 213 10.46 20.43 -3.56
C ALA A 213 10.94 20.99 -2.21
N LEU A 214 10.98 20.15 -1.17
CA LEU A 214 11.34 20.59 0.18
C LEU A 214 12.83 20.46 0.48
N SER A 215 13.49 19.40 0.02
CA SER A 215 14.91 19.15 0.27
C SER A 215 15.83 19.71 -0.83
N SER A 216 15.29 20.05 -2.00
CA SER A 216 16.06 20.34 -3.23
C SER A 216 16.92 19.17 -3.73
N CYS A 217 16.80 17.98 -3.13
CA CYS A 217 17.54 16.78 -3.51
C CYS A 217 16.64 15.79 -4.28
N SER A 218 17.25 15.04 -5.20
CA SER A 218 16.57 13.90 -5.83
C SER A 218 16.63 12.70 -4.89
N ILE A 219 15.58 12.52 -4.09
CA ILE A 219 15.48 11.43 -3.11
C ILE A 219 14.60 10.31 -3.69
N GLU A 220 15.13 9.09 -3.68
CA GLU A 220 14.37 7.90 -4.07
C GLU A 220 13.37 7.51 -2.98
N VAL A 221 12.23 6.97 -3.40
CA VAL A 221 11.21 6.44 -2.50
C VAL A 221 11.07 4.97 -2.81
N ALA A 222 11.44 4.15 -1.83
CA ALA A 222 11.39 2.71 -1.89
C ALA A 222 10.50 2.15 -0.77
N SER A 223 10.17 0.87 -0.87
CA SER A 223 9.42 0.18 0.17
C SER A 223 10.34 -0.34 1.25
N LEU A 224 9.89 -0.34 2.51
CA LEU A 224 10.54 -1.06 3.60
C LEU A 224 10.73 -2.55 3.31
N SER A 225 9.90 -3.16 2.45
CA SER A 225 10.09 -4.56 2.04
C SER A 225 11.29 -4.79 1.11
N ALA A 226 11.90 -3.71 0.60
CA ALA A 226 13.15 -3.79 -0.15
C ALA A 226 14.38 -3.89 0.76
N LEU A 227 14.26 -3.55 2.05
CA LEU A 227 15.35 -3.70 3.01
C LEU A 227 15.53 -5.19 3.32
N ASN A 228 16.77 -5.68 3.23
CA ASN A 228 17.11 -7.05 3.64
C ASN A 228 17.03 -7.15 5.17
N ASP A 229 15.89 -7.61 5.68
CA ASP A 229 15.65 -7.80 7.10
C ASP A 229 15.98 -9.26 7.47
N ASP A 230 17.27 -9.62 7.36
CA ASP A 230 17.74 -10.98 7.69
C ASP A 230 17.78 -11.25 9.21
N GLY A 231 17.47 -10.24 10.04
CA GLY A 231 17.41 -10.34 11.50
C GLY A 231 15.99 -10.11 12.03
N PRO A 232 15.61 -10.75 13.16
CA PRO A 232 14.40 -10.39 13.89
C PRO A 232 14.56 -8.95 14.42
N ALA A 233 14.04 -7.98 13.67
CA ALA A 233 13.92 -6.62 14.17
C ALA A 233 13.06 -6.65 15.44
N PRO A 234 13.54 -6.11 16.59
CA PRO A 234 12.80 -6.16 17.84
C PRO A 234 11.47 -5.38 17.77
N THR A 235 11.28 -4.53 16.76
CA THR A 235 10.07 -3.74 16.56
C THR A 235 9.77 -3.44 15.10
N PRO A 236 8.47 -3.27 14.76
CA PRO A 236 8.05 -2.95 13.40
C PRO A 236 8.52 -1.54 13.02
N ARG A 237 9.36 -1.46 11.98
CA ARG A 237 9.87 -0.18 11.47
C ARG A 237 8.79 0.55 10.68
N SER A 238 8.75 1.87 10.87
CA SER A 238 7.75 2.75 10.27
C SER A 238 8.30 3.59 9.13
N MET A 239 9.58 3.94 9.18
CA MET A 239 10.31 4.68 8.15
C MET A 239 11.82 4.47 8.36
N VAL A 240 12.59 4.32 7.29
CA VAL A 240 14.05 4.33 7.31
C VAL A 240 14.53 5.33 6.26
N CYS A 241 15.48 6.18 6.63
CA CYS A 241 16.06 7.16 5.70
C CYS A 241 17.56 6.91 5.60
N LEU A 242 18.04 6.58 4.40
CA LEU A 242 19.45 6.37 4.10
C LEU A 242 19.75 7.15 2.84
N TYR A 243 20.54 8.23 2.90
CA TYR A 243 20.77 9.06 1.72
C TYR A 243 21.29 8.24 0.51
N PRO A 244 20.70 8.35 -0.70
CA PRO A 244 19.63 9.27 -1.12
C PRO A 244 18.21 8.65 -1.18
N CYS A 245 17.90 7.65 -0.36
CA CYS A 245 16.65 6.89 -0.36
C CYS A 245 15.82 7.07 0.93
N VAL A 246 14.50 7.06 0.78
CA VAL A 246 13.54 6.98 1.88
C VAL A 246 12.71 5.71 1.70
N TYR A 247 12.77 4.84 2.70
CA TYR A 247 12.03 3.60 2.75
C TYR A 247 10.78 3.79 3.62
N LEU A 248 9.62 3.60 3.00
CA LEU A 248 8.30 3.77 3.62
C LEU A 248 7.53 2.45 3.64
N PRO A 249 6.52 2.29 4.51
CA PRO A 249 5.70 1.09 4.52
C PRO A 249 5.01 0.89 3.17
N ASP A 250 4.82 -0.35 2.71
CA ASP A 250 4.05 -0.63 1.49
C ASP A 250 2.61 -0.08 1.56
N ARG A 251 2.07 -0.03 2.78
CA ARG A 251 0.68 0.34 3.07
C ARG A 251 0.56 0.95 4.46
N ILE A 252 -0.25 2.00 4.57
CA ILE A 252 -0.67 2.58 5.86
C ILE A 252 -2.18 2.37 6.00
N ARG A 253 -2.58 1.85 7.17
CA ARG A 253 -3.97 1.57 7.54
C ARG A 253 -4.32 2.08 8.95
N SER A 254 -3.54 3.01 9.48
CA SER A 254 -3.69 3.50 10.86
C SER A 254 -4.98 4.31 11.06
N PHE A 255 -5.55 4.87 10.00
CA PHE A 255 -6.75 5.70 10.03
C PHE A 255 -7.91 5.06 9.25
N SER A 256 -9.14 5.43 9.60
CA SER A 256 -10.37 4.93 8.96
C SER A 256 -10.60 5.38 7.51
N ASN A 257 -9.80 6.32 7.01
CA ASN A 257 -9.95 6.88 5.67
C ASN A 257 -8.59 6.96 4.97
N SER A 258 -8.53 6.48 3.72
CA SER A 258 -7.35 6.57 2.85
C SER A 258 -6.76 7.98 2.75
N ARG A 259 -7.59 9.04 2.78
CA ARG A 259 -7.11 10.44 2.80
C ARG A 259 -6.26 10.76 4.03
N ALA A 260 -6.63 10.23 5.20
CA ALA A 260 -5.85 10.42 6.43
C ALA A 260 -4.55 9.60 6.39
N ASN A 261 -4.60 8.36 5.90
CA ASN A 261 -3.40 7.54 5.68
C ASN A 261 -2.44 8.18 4.64
N ARG A 262 -2.97 8.78 3.57
CA ARG A 262 -2.17 9.56 2.61
C ARG A 262 -1.52 10.79 3.23
N ARG A 263 -2.23 11.50 4.12
CA ARG A 263 -1.63 12.60 4.89
C ARG A 263 -0.51 12.13 5.80
N TRP A 264 -0.55 10.89 6.29
CA TRP A 264 0.52 10.29 7.07
C TRP A 264 1.79 10.09 6.23
N TYR A 265 1.67 9.56 5.02
CA TYR A 265 2.81 9.54 4.08
C TYR A 265 3.35 10.94 3.77
N MET A 266 2.48 11.94 3.62
CA MET A 266 2.93 13.32 3.42
C MET A 266 3.71 13.85 4.63
N LEU A 267 3.29 13.51 5.85
CA LEU A 267 4.03 13.86 7.06
C LEU A 267 5.41 13.19 7.08
N GLN A 268 5.47 11.88 6.79
CA GLN A 268 6.74 11.15 6.66
C GLN A 268 7.66 11.82 5.63
N ALA A 269 7.12 12.24 4.48
CA ALA A 269 7.87 12.96 3.45
C ALA A 269 8.39 14.33 3.93
N VAL A 270 7.57 15.11 4.65
CA VAL A 270 7.99 16.39 5.24
C VAL A 270 9.12 16.18 6.23
N VAL A 271 8.97 15.19 7.13
CA VAL A 271 9.98 14.87 8.14
C VAL A 271 11.27 14.42 7.47
N ALA A 272 11.20 13.47 6.54
CA ALA A 272 12.37 13.00 5.79
C ALA A 272 13.04 14.17 5.04
N SER A 273 12.28 15.06 4.42
CA SER A 273 12.83 16.27 3.79
C SER A 273 13.59 17.14 4.78
N GLY A 274 13.03 17.33 5.98
CA GLY A 274 13.68 18.06 7.06
C GLY A 274 14.96 17.38 7.54
N MET A 275 14.96 16.06 7.65
CA MET A 275 16.15 15.30 8.05
C MET A 275 17.31 15.53 7.09
N TYR A 276 17.04 15.58 5.78
CA TYR A 276 18.06 15.87 4.77
C TYR A 276 18.45 17.35 4.74
N LEU A 277 17.47 18.26 4.76
CA LEU A 277 17.70 19.70 4.66
C LEU A 277 18.43 20.27 5.88
N PHE A 278 18.16 19.74 7.07
CA PHE A 278 18.76 20.21 8.34
C PHE A 278 19.86 19.26 8.83
N HIS A 279 20.51 18.56 7.90
CA HIS A 279 21.72 17.79 8.15
C HIS A 279 21.67 16.83 9.35
N SER A 280 20.60 16.05 9.43
CA SER A 280 20.40 15.06 10.49
C SER A 280 21.00 13.69 10.14
N VAL A 281 20.80 12.71 11.03
CA VAL A 281 21.35 11.34 10.97
C VAL A 281 21.26 10.71 9.57
N PRO A 282 20.15 10.80 8.81
CA PRO A 282 20.04 10.13 7.51
C PRO A 282 21.08 10.51 6.46
N LEU A 283 21.75 11.66 6.60
CA LEU A 283 22.85 12.03 5.71
C LEU A 283 24.08 11.15 5.92
N ILE A 284 24.38 10.78 7.17
CA ILE A 284 25.57 9.98 7.52
C ILE A 284 25.24 8.50 7.78
N HIS A 285 23.97 8.18 7.98
CA HIS A 285 23.49 6.84 8.30
C HIS A 285 23.82 5.83 7.19
N GLY A 286 24.43 4.70 7.59
CA GLY A 286 24.81 3.60 6.70
C GLY A 286 26.20 3.73 6.08
N ARG A 287 26.91 4.82 6.36
CA ARG A 287 28.31 5.03 5.92
C ARG A 287 29.29 4.27 6.81
N ALA A 288 30.53 4.14 6.35
CA ALA A 288 31.60 3.52 7.14
C ALA A 288 31.82 4.29 8.45
N GLY A 289 31.75 3.61 9.60
CA GLY A 289 31.80 4.22 10.93
C GLY A 289 30.49 4.88 11.41
N PHE A 290 29.43 4.87 10.58
CA PHE A 290 28.14 5.49 10.86
C PHE A 290 26.97 4.54 10.50
N SER A 291 27.10 3.24 10.77
CA SER A 291 26.08 2.22 10.39
C SER A 291 24.72 2.42 11.07
N SER A 292 24.72 3.02 12.26
CA SER A 292 23.56 3.40 13.06
C SER A 292 23.94 4.50 14.04
N LEU A 293 22.95 5.19 14.62
CA LEU A 293 23.21 6.20 15.65
C LEU A 293 23.91 5.62 16.90
N LEU A 294 23.71 4.34 17.19
CA LEU A 294 24.40 3.66 18.28
C LEU A 294 25.91 3.59 18.05
N GLU A 295 26.36 3.43 16.81
CA GLU A 295 27.78 3.47 16.48
C GLU A 295 28.37 4.88 16.65
N ILE A 296 27.60 5.90 16.26
CA ILE A 296 27.96 7.32 16.42
C ILE A 296 28.12 7.69 17.89
N ALA A 297 27.28 7.11 18.76
CA ALA A 297 27.31 7.29 20.20
C ALA A 297 28.27 6.33 20.92
N GLU A 298 29.29 5.79 20.23
CA GLU A 298 30.29 4.88 20.80
C GLU A 298 29.70 3.65 21.52
N ARG A 299 28.53 3.18 21.06
CA ARG A 299 27.75 2.09 21.65
C ARG A 299 27.22 2.37 23.06
N ASP A 300 27.15 3.63 23.48
CA ASP A 300 26.44 4.05 24.68
C ASP A 300 24.96 4.29 24.36
N LEU A 301 24.10 3.40 24.84
CA LEU A 301 22.66 3.43 24.55
C LEU A 301 21.97 4.64 25.16
N GLU A 302 22.39 5.11 26.33
CA GLU A 302 21.81 6.29 26.98
C GLU A 302 22.05 7.52 26.10
N ILE A 303 23.30 7.70 25.66
CA ILE A 303 23.71 8.80 24.77
C ILE A 303 23.03 8.69 23.41
N ALA A 304 22.96 7.48 22.83
CA ALA A 304 22.28 7.25 21.56
C ALA A 304 20.79 7.63 21.62
N ASN A 305 20.10 7.26 22.70
CA ASN A 305 18.70 7.62 22.91
C ASN A 305 18.49 9.13 23.03
N ILE A 306 19.35 9.82 23.78
CA ILE A 306 19.25 11.28 23.93
C ILE A 306 19.56 11.97 22.61
N ALA A 307 20.60 11.54 21.91
CA ALA A 307 20.95 12.06 20.59
C ALA A 307 19.78 11.89 19.61
N ALA A 308 19.09 10.74 19.62
CA ALA A 308 17.92 10.50 18.79
C ALA A 308 16.78 11.48 19.12
N ILE A 309 16.46 11.62 20.41
CA ILE A 309 15.42 12.55 20.89
C ILE A 309 15.74 13.98 20.49
N VAL A 310 16.96 14.45 20.76
CA VAL A 310 17.42 15.81 20.42
C VAL A 310 17.36 16.04 18.91
N GLU A 311 17.83 15.10 18.11
CA GLU A 311 17.81 15.21 16.65
C GLU A 311 16.40 15.25 16.08
N TYR A 312 15.50 14.39 16.55
CA TYR A 312 14.08 14.46 16.14
C TYR A 312 13.49 15.82 16.48
N MET A 313 13.69 16.30 17.70
CA MET A 313 13.08 17.55 18.16
C MET A 313 13.65 18.77 17.44
N ARG A 314 14.96 18.78 17.16
CA ARG A 314 15.63 19.79 16.34
C ARG A 314 15.03 19.86 14.94
N VAL A 315 14.98 18.72 14.24
CA VAL A 315 14.43 18.66 12.88
C VAL A 315 12.95 19.04 12.85
N LEU A 316 12.15 18.58 13.81
CA LEU A 316 10.73 18.93 13.88
C LEU A 316 10.52 20.42 14.17
N GLU A 317 11.31 21.03 15.05
CA GLU A 317 11.25 22.47 15.32
C GLU A 317 11.57 23.27 14.04
N GLU A 318 12.65 22.91 13.34
CA GLU A 318 13.04 23.59 12.10
C GLU A 318 12.02 23.37 10.98
N CYS A 319 11.46 22.17 10.81
CA CYS A 319 10.35 21.91 9.89
C CYS A 319 9.15 22.82 10.16
N MET A 320 8.84 23.07 11.44
CA MET A 320 7.73 23.93 11.84
C MET A 320 8.03 25.42 11.66
N LYS A 321 9.28 25.84 11.78
CA LYS A 321 9.72 27.21 11.47
C LYS A 321 9.69 27.46 9.97
N GLN A 322 10.36 26.59 9.20
CA GLN A 322 10.55 26.73 7.75
C GLN A 322 9.28 26.50 6.94
N TRP A 323 8.43 25.55 7.36
CA TRP A 323 7.20 25.20 6.64
C TRP A 323 5.98 25.38 7.55
N PRO A 324 5.34 26.57 7.58
CA PRO A 324 4.19 26.81 8.45
C PRO A 324 3.04 25.81 8.28
N GLY A 325 2.87 25.24 7.08
CA GLY A 325 1.88 24.19 6.79
C GLY A 325 2.14 22.85 7.50
N SER A 326 3.38 22.58 7.94
CA SER A 326 3.74 21.34 8.65
C SER A 326 3.32 21.36 10.13
N ARG A 327 3.17 22.56 10.73
CA ARG A 327 2.88 22.74 12.18
C ARG A 327 1.69 21.93 12.65
N GLY A 328 0.58 22.00 11.91
CA GLY A 328 -0.62 21.26 12.24
C GLY A 328 -0.43 19.75 12.10
N LEU A 329 0.32 19.30 11.08
CA LEU A 329 0.58 17.88 10.85
C LEU A 329 1.45 17.29 11.97
N ILE A 330 2.58 17.94 12.28
CA ILE A 330 3.54 17.49 13.30
C ILE A 330 2.89 17.49 14.69
N ARG A 331 2.22 18.58 15.09
CA ARG A 331 1.56 18.64 16.42
C ARG A 331 0.47 17.59 16.57
N ASN A 332 -0.37 17.40 15.56
CA ASN A 332 -1.44 16.40 15.61
C ASN A 332 -0.86 14.98 15.66
N ALA A 333 0.21 14.71 14.91
CA ALA A 333 0.85 13.40 14.92
C ALA A 333 1.54 13.10 16.25
N MET A 334 2.30 14.05 16.81
CA MET A 334 2.89 13.92 18.15
C MET A 334 1.83 13.67 19.22
N LYS A 335 0.70 14.39 19.16
CA LYS A 335 -0.41 14.18 20.09
C LYS A 335 -1.02 12.78 19.96
N LEU A 336 -1.30 12.34 18.72
CA LEU A 336 -1.87 11.02 18.44
C LEU A 336 -0.97 9.89 18.95
N GLU A 337 0.33 9.98 18.66
CA GLU A 337 1.33 9.01 19.10
C GLU A 337 1.44 8.99 20.64
N GLY A 338 1.48 10.18 21.26
CA GLY A 338 1.55 10.29 22.71
C GLY A 338 0.32 9.75 23.44
N GLU A 339 -0.89 9.97 22.89
CA GLU A 339 -2.13 9.37 23.40
C GLU A 339 -2.14 7.84 23.27
N SER A 340 -1.47 7.30 22.25
CA SER A 340 -1.34 5.85 22.07
C SER A 340 -0.36 5.23 23.06
N GLN A 341 0.73 5.94 23.38
CA GLN A 341 1.78 5.49 24.29
C GLN A 341 1.49 5.72 25.77
N GLY A 342 0.70 6.74 26.13
CA GLY A 342 0.33 7.08 27.51
C GLY A 342 -0.46 5.98 28.27
N LYS A 343 -0.65 4.82 27.66
CA LYS A 343 -1.20 3.60 28.29
C LYS A 343 -0.12 2.68 28.88
N SER A 344 1.17 2.96 28.66
CA SER A 344 2.26 2.19 29.28
C SER A 344 2.42 2.59 30.75
N ALA A 345 2.55 1.60 31.63
CA ALA A 345 2.53 1.79 33.09
C ALA A 345 3.84 2.35 33.67
N ASP A 346 4.92 2.39 32.89
CA ASP A 346 6.23 2.87 33.31
C ASP A 346 6.54 4.20 32.61
N GLY A 347 6.34 5.32 33.30
CA GLY A 347 6.55 6.67 32.78
C GLY A 347 8.03 7.09 32.65
N SER A 348 8.96 6.13 32.75
CA SER A 348 10.40 6.36 32.75
C SER A 348 11.11 5.98 31.44
N THR A 349 10.39 5.71 30.35
CA THR A 349 11.01 5.26 29.09
C THR A 349 11.63 6.40 28.26
N PRO A 350 12.52 6.10 27.28
CA PRO A 350 13.01 7.09 26.32
C PRO A 350 11.90 7.86 25.59
N GLU A 351 10.80 7.19 25.23
CA GLU A 351 9.66 7.84 24.58
C GLU A 351 8.94 8.79 25.52
N SER A 352 8.90 8.48 26.83
CA SER A 352 8.35 9.38 27.84
C SER A 352 9.14 10.69 27.91
N LEU A 353 10.47 10.63 27.79
CA LEU A 353 11.32 11.83 27.66
C LEU A 353 11.06 12.57 26.35
N LEU A 354 10.94 11.86 25.21
CA LEU A 354 10.59 12.46 23.92
C LEU A 354 9.28 13.27 24.00
N PHE A 355 8.23 12.71 24.59
CA PHE A 355 6.95 13.39 24.74
C PHE A 355 6.99 14.52 25.78
N ALA A 356 7.74 14.36 26.88
CA ALA A 356 7.92 15.44 27.86
C ALA A 356 8.62 16.65 27.24
N LEU A 357 9.66 16.41 26.45
CA LEU A 357 10.38 17.44 25.70
C LEU A 357 9.49 18.06 24.61
N ALA A 358 8.69 17.26 23.92
CA ALA A 358 7.75 17.76 22.92
C ALA A 358 6.61 18.59 23.49
N ASP A 359 6.11 18.22 24.66
CA ASP A 359 5.16 19.05 25.38
C ASP A 359 5.81 20.38 25.79
N HIS A 360 7.04 20.34 26.32
CA HIS A 360 7.78 21.52 26.72
C HIS A 360 8.03 22.48 25.54
N MET A 361 8.42 21.97 24.37
CA MET A 361 8.73 22.78 23.20
C MET A 361 7.48 23.24 22.42
N PHE A 362 6.45 22.39 22.30
CA PHE A 362 5.34 22.61 21.37
C PHE A 362 3.98 22.80 22.05
N GLY A 363 3.89 22.65 23.38
CA GLY A 363 2.69 22.86 24.18
C GLY A 363 1.58 21.84 23.88
N LEU A 364 1.93 20.56 23.78
CA LEU A 364 1.03 19.48 23.35
C LEU A 364 0.02 19.04 24.45
N ARG A 365 0.36 19.30 25.72
CA ARG A 365 -0.33 18.88 26.96
C ARG A 365 -0.54 17.37 27.07
N VAL A 366 0.48 16.60 26.70
CA VAL A 366 0.44 15.13 26.65
C VAL A 366 1.08 14.48 27.89
N ALA A 367 2.10 15.11 28.46
CA ALA A 367 2.85 14.56 29.59
C ALA A 367 2.44 15.24 30.92
N GLY A 368 2.27 14.45 31.99
CA GLY A 368 1.95 14.93 33.34
C GLY A 368 3.14 15.11 34.27
N HIS A 369 4.38 15.05 33.77
CA HIS A 369 5.59 14.99 34.60
C HIS A 369 6.30 16.33 34.75
N GLU A 370 6.77 16.61 35.97
CA GLU A 370 7.63 17.76 36.30
C GLU A 370 9.09 17.49 35.90
N THR A 371 9.43 17.62 34.63
CA THR A 371 10.81 17.41 34.13
C THR A 371 11.42 18.67 33.51
N ARG A 372 11.06 19.85 34.03
CA ARG A 372 11.47 21.14 33.45
C ARG A 372 12.99 21.29 33.33
N GLY A 373 13.75 20.95 34.36
CA GLY A 373 15.21 21.17 34.38
C GLY A 373 15.97 20.45 33.24
N LEU A 374 15.75 19.15 33.09
CA LEU A 374 16.37 18.38 32.00
C LEU A 374 15.90 18.86 30.62
N CYS A 375 14.59 19.13 30.47
CA CYS A 375 14.06 19.64 29.20
C CYS A 375 14.67 21.00 28.83
N ASP A 376 14.86 21.91 29.78
CA ASP A 376 15.48 23.22 29.55
C ASP A 376 16.90 23.07 29.00
N GLU A 377 17.71 22.17 29.59
CA GLU A 377 19.07 21.87 29.12
C GLU A 377 19.07 21.28 27.70
N LEU A 378 18.19 20.31 27.43
CA LEU A 378 18.06 19.71 26.10
C LEU A 378 17.60 20.73 25.04
N VAL A 379 16.70 21.65 25.38
CA VAL A 379 16.26 22.73 24.47
C VAL A 379 17.41 23.66 24.08
N VAL A 380 18.34 23.94 25.00
CA VAL A 380 19.54 24.72 24.68
C VAL A 380 20.39 24.00 23.64
N ILE A 381 20.59 22.68 23.79
CA ILE A 381 21.33 21.88 22.81
C ILE A 381 20.63 21.86 21.45
N ILE A 382 19.32 21.62 21.44
CA ILE A 382 18.50 21.58 20.22
C ILE A 382 18.64 22.87 19.41
N ARG A 383 18.60 24.02 20.10
CA ARG A 383 18.65 25.34 19.45
C ARG A 383 20.05 25.81 19.08
N SER A 384 21.09 25.22 19.69
CA SER A 384 22.49 25.57 19.39
C SER A 384 23.11 24.64 18.35
N SER A 385 22.56 23.43 18.16
CA SER A 385 23.06 22.45 17.20
C SER A 385 22.56 22.75 15.79
N SER A 386 23.46 22.83 14.81
CA SER A 386 23.14 23.02 13.39
C SER A 386 22.95 21.71 12.63
N ASN A 387 23.70 20.67 13.03
CA ASN A 387 23.73 19.36 12.40
C ASN A 387 23.90 18.22 13.43
N VAL A 388 23.79 16.97 12.97
CA VAL A 388 23.88 15.77 13.83
C VAL A 388 25.20 15.65 14.59
N LEU A 389 26.33 16.03 13.98
CA LEU A 389 27.64 15.93 14.64
C LEU A 389 27.77 16.97 15.77
N GLY A 390 27.28 18.19 15.54
CA GLY A 390 27.20 19.23 16.57
C GLY A 390 26.31 18.82 17.76
N THR A 391 25.21 18.09 17.49
CA THR A 391 24.36 17.51 18.53
C THR A 391 25.13 16.49 19.37
N VAL A 392 25.80 15.52 18.72
CA VAL A 392 26.57 14.48 19.42
C VAL A 392 27.73 15.09 20.21
N GLN A 393 28.44 16.08 19.63
CA GLN A 393 29.52 16.78 20.32
C GLN A 393 29.01 17.56 21.55
N SER A 394 27.88 18.24 21.44
CA SER A 394 27.27 18.95 22.58
C SER A 394 26.86 18.00 23.70
N LEU A 395 26.45 16.78 23.36
CA LEU A 395 26.11 15.73 24.31
C LEU A 395 27.35 15.01 24.88
N SER A 396 28.47 14.97 24.17
CA SER A 396 29.71 14.32 24.65
C SER A 396 30.25 14.93 25.95
N GLY A 397 29.95 16.21 26.20
CA GLY A 397 30.31 16.91 27.44
C GLY A 397 29.40 16.57 28.63
N TRP A 398 28.30 15.83 28.42
CA TRP A 398 27.40 15.44 29.49
C TRP A 398 28.00 14.28 30.28
N THR A 399 28.12 14.46 31.59
CA THR A 399 28.49 13.35 32.46
C THR A 399 27.28 12.43 32.65
N ARG A 400 27.53 11.12 32.77
CA ARG A 400 26.50 10.13 33.18
C ARG A 400 25.80 10.53 34.49
N GLU A 401 26.42 11.37 35.29
CA GLU A 401 25.87 11.90 36.53
C GLU A 401 24.72 12.89 36.31
N THR A 402 24.75 13.68 35.21
CA THR A 402 23.62 14.53 34.79
C THR A 402 22.42 13.69 34.36
N LEU A 403 22.67 12.58 33.64
CA LEU A 403 21.63 11.66 33.18
C LEU A 403 21.02 10.83 34.31
N ARG A 404 21.84 10.37 35.26
CA ARG A 404 21.39 9.66 36.46
C ARG A 404 20.51 10.49 37.39
N LYS A 405 20.59 11.83 37.32
CA LYS A 405 19.66 12.71 38.03
C LYS A 405 18.28 12.74 37.40
N SER A 406 18.13 12.26 36.16
CA SER A 406 16.83 12.10 35.54
C SER A 406 16.13 10.86 36.07
N SER A 407 14.80 10.91 36.17
CA SER A 407 13.96 9.75 36.48
C SER A 407 13.75 8.82 35.28
N PHE A 408 14.37 9.11 34.14
CA PHE A 408 14.22 8.35 32.90
C PHE A 408 15.30 7.27 32.81
N ARG A 409 14.88 6.06 32.47
CA ARG A 409 15.74 4.92 32.23
C ARG A 409 16.05 4.81 30.74
N LEU A 410 17.12 5.48 30.34
CA LEU A 410 17.55 5.59 28.93
C LEU A 410 18.45 4.43 28.49
N ASP A 411 18.82 3.56 29.42
CA ASP A 411 19.74 2.42 29.24
C ASP A 411 19.02 1.09 28.97
N ILE A 412 17.68 1.04 29.08
CA ILE A 412 16.94 -0.23 29.02
C ILE A 412 16.83 -0.75 27.58
N ALA A 413 16.44 0.13 26.66
CA ALA A 413 16.04 -0.23 25.33
C ALA A 413 16.28 0.95 24.37
N PRO A 414 16.54 0.67 23.08
CA PRO A 414 16.54 1.70 22.06
C PRO A 414 15.18 2.39 21.97
N LEU A 415 15.22 3.71 21.82
CA LEU A 415 14.06 4.56 21.57
C LEU A 415 13.28 4.01 20.38
N GLN A 416 12.00 3.77 20.59
CA GLN A 416 11.09 3.38 19.52
C GLN A 416 10.71 4.61 18.71
N PRO A 417 11.07 4.67 17.41
CA PRO A 417 10.71 5.80 16.58
C PRO A 417 9.19 5.87 16.45
N LEU A 418 8.64 7.07 16.52
CA LEU A 418 7.23 7.30 16.21
C LEU A 418 6.94 6.88 14.78
N SER A 419 5.68 6.56 14.44
CA SER A 419 5.38 5.97 13.13
C SER A 419 5.64 6.90 11.92
N PHE A 420 5.93 8.17 12.17
CA PHE A 420 6.29 9.15 11.15
C PHE A 420 7.75 9.63 11.23
N LEU A 421 8.55 9.10 12.16
CA LEU A 421 9.97 9.43 12.34
C LEU A 421 10.84 8.27 11.81
N PRO A 422 12.03 8.58 11.26
CA PRO A 422 12.92 7.55 10.74
C PRO A 422 13.61 6.78 11.86
N ASP A 423 13.80 5.47 11.70
CA ASP A 423 14.54 4.63 12.64
C ASP A 423 16.06 4.88 12.56
N PHE A 424 16.60 5.62 13.53
CA PHE A 424 18.03 5.90 13.63
C PHE A 424 18.87 4.72 14.15
N PHE A 425 18.23 3.69 14.70
CA PHE A 425 18.90 2.48 15.21
C PHE A 425 18.96 1.36 14.15
N TYR A 426 18.37 1.55 12.98
CA TYR A 426 18.51 0.62 11.85
C TYR A 426 20.00 0.44 11.49
N THR A 427 20.45 -0.79 11.27
CA THR A 427 21.84 -1.10 10.92
C THR A 427 21.93 -1.42 9.43
N ALA A 428 22.49 -0.51 8.63
CA ALA A 428 22.54 -0.66 7.17
C ALA A 428 23.68 -1.57 6.65
N GLU A 429 24.13 -2.56 7.43
CA GLU A 429 25.32 -3.37 7.13
C GLU A 429 25.22 -4.13 5.79
N GLY A 430 24.03 -4.59 5.42
CA GLY A 430 23.77 -5.27 4.15
C GLY A 430 23.62 -4.34 2.93
N GLU A 431 23.29 -3.06 3.14
CA GLU A 431 23.00 -2.10 2.06
C GLU A 431 24.22 -1.28 1.63
N ARG A 432 25.36 -1.49 2.27
CA ARG A 432 26.64 -0.82 1.98
C ARG A 432 27.04 -0.91 0.50
N ARG A 433 26.58 -1.91 -0.25
CA ARG A 433 26.89 -2.07 -1.69
C ARG A 433 26.22 -1.03 -2.60
N MET A 434 25.13 -0.37 -2.19
CA MET A 434 24.46 0.64 -3.02
C MET A 434 24.85 2.10 -2.72
N VAL A 435 25.41 2.38 -1.54
CA VAL A 435 25.59 3.76 -1.03
C VAL A 435 26.99 4.35 -1.26
N VAL A 436 27.95 3.56 -1.78
CA VAL A 436 29.32 4.05 -2.03
C VAL A 436 29.39 4.78 -3.38
N ASN A 437 29.10 6.08 -3.36
CA ASN A 437 29.49 7.02 -4.40
C ASN A 437 30.49 8.03 -3.82
N SER A 438 31.55 8.37 -4.56
CA SER A 438 32.64 9.27 -4.16
C SER A 438 32.24 10.71 -3.77
N GLN A 439 30.96 11.09 -3.90
CA GLN A 439 30.40 12.32 -3.31
C GLN A 439 30.16 12.19 -1.79
N SER A 440 30.37 11.02 -1.21
CA SER A 440 30.08 10.71 0.19
C SER A 440 31.01 11.43 1.17
N ASP A 441 32.30 11.47 0.89
CA ASP A 441 33.29 11.84 1.92
C ASP A 441 33.33 13.35 2.12
N SER A 442 33.04 14.13 1.06
CA SER A 442 32.92 15.58 1.17
C SER A 442 31.78 15.98 2.11
N VAL A 443 30.63 15.30 2.07
CA VAL A 443 29.50 15.62 2.96
C VAL A 443 29.84 15.40 4.43
N VAL A 444 30.60 14.35 4.77
CA VAL A 444 31.01 14.15 6.17
C VAL A 444 32.04 15.20 6.60
N ALA A 445 32.98 15.54 5.70
CA ALA A 445 33.98 16.56 5.95
C ALA A 445 33.32 17.95 6.18
N ASP A 446 32.38 18.35 5.31
CA ASP A 446 31.63 19.59 5.43
C ASP A 446 30.88 19.67 6.78
N LEU A 447 30.24 18.57 7.19
CA LEU A 447 29.53 18.50 8.48
C LEU A 447 30.47 18.59 9.69
N ARG A 448 31.68 18.02 9.59
CA ARG A 448 32.72 18.13 10.63
C ARG A 448 33.23 19.57 10.73
N GLU A 449 33.51 20.21 9.60
CA GLU A 449 33.93 21.61 9.55
C GLU A 449 32.85 22.53 10.16
N GLU A 450 31.59 22.36 9.77
CA GLU A 450 30.46 23.12 10.34
C GLU A 450 30.28 22.90 11.84
N ALA A 451 30.53 21.69 12.33
CA ALA A 451 30.50 21.39 13.76
C ALA A 451 31.74 21.91 14.51
N GLY A 452 32.76 22.39 13.80
CA GLY A 452 34.03 22.79 14.41
C GLY A 452 34.84 21.61 14.96
N ILE A 453 34.62 20.41 14.43
CA ILE A 453 35.39 19.20 14.75
C ILE A 453 36.62 19.22 13.85
N GLY A 454 37.79 19.53 14.43
CA GLY A 454 39.05 19.58 13.67
C GLY A 454 39.34 18.26 12.95
N GLU A 455 40.04 18.35 11.82
CA GLU A 455 40.53 17.16 11.09
C GLU A 455 41.34 16.29 12.04
N VAL A 456 40.83 15.11 12.35
CA VAL A 456 41.67 14.01 12.84
C VAL A 456 42.50 13.61 11.64
N VAL A 457 43.76 14.05 11.61
CA VAL A 457 44.77 13.53 10.70
C VAL A 457 44.76 12.02 10.90
N GLU A 458 44.27 11.28 9.91
CA GLU A 458 44.45 9.84 9.85
C GLU A 458 45.96 9.61 9.71
N ASP A 459 46.66 9.47 10.85
CA ASP A 459 48.05 9.03 10.89
C ASP A 459 48.10 7.63 10.23
N ASP A 460 48.75 7.61 9.06
CA ASP A 460 49.41 6.50 8.38
C ASP A 460 49.04 5.09 8.89
N PHE A 461 48.06 4.45 8.24
CA PHE A 461 48.00 3.00 8.19
C PHE A 461 49.11 2.49 7.26
N ASP A 462 50.23 2.14 7.90
CA ASP A 462 51.42 1.45 7.40
C ASP A 462 51.34 0.78 6.02
N ASP A 463 52.30 1.20 5.18
CA ASP A 463 52.89 0.45 4.07
C ASP A 463 53.16 -1.01 4.47
N ALA A 464 52.32 -1.94 3.99
CA ALA A 464 52.71 -3.34 3.88
C ALA A 464 53.45 -3.55 2.54
N PRO A 465 54.69 -4.07 2.55
CA PRO A 465 55.46 -4.28 1.32
C PRO A 465 54.89 -5.45 0.53
N VAL A 466 54.68 -5.21 -0.76
CA VAL A 466 54.39 -6.21 -1.78
C VAL A 466 55.61 -7.15 -1.91
N SER A 467 55.50 -8.38 -1.41
CA SER A 467 56.45 -9.45 -1.77
C SER A 467 55.98 -10.11 -3.07
N THR A 468 56.67 -9.78 -4.15
CA THR A 468 56.67 -10.50 -5.43
C THR A 468 57.76 -11.56 -5.36
N GLU A 469 57.39 -12.85 -5.32
CA GLU A 469 58.28 -13.93 -5.75
C GLU A 469 57.48 -14.94 -6.57
N ASP A 470 57.90 -15.02 -7.83
CA ASP A 470 57.57 -16.04 -8.82
C ASP A 470 58.09 -17.42 -8.39
N ALA A 471 57.35 -18.48 -8.71
CA ALA A 471 57.95 -19.74 -9.18
C ALA A 471 56.91 -20.62 -9.91
N ASP A 472 57.16 -20.77 -11.21
CA ASP A 472 56.68 -21.81 -12.10
C ASP A 472 56.58 -23.21 -11.47
N THR A 473 55.52 -23.95 -11.81
CA THR A 473 55.60 -25.31 -12.38
C THR A 473 54.23 -25.80 -12.87
N ALA A 474 54.11 -26.00 -14.17
CA ALA A 474 53.09 -26.83 -14.84
C ALA A 474 53.63 -28.28 -14.98
N PRO A 475 52.95 -29.23 -15.67
CA PRO A 475 51.52 -29.57 -15.76
C PRO A 475 51.29 -31.09 -15.48
N THR A 476 50.04 -31.54 -15.28
CA THR A 476 49.63 -32.87 -15.80
C THR A 476 48.12 -33.01 -15.95
N GLN A 477 47.74 -33.59 -17.10
CA GLN A 477 46.40 -33.91 -17.57
C GLN A 477 45.86 -35.22 -16.97
N ASP A 478 44.62 -35.52 -17.36
CA ASP A 478 43.88 -36.79 -17.38
C ASP A 478 42.97 -37.05 -16.18
N ALA A 479 41.76 -37.60 -16.30
CA ALA A 479 40.82 -37.88 -17.39
C ALA A 479 39.61 -38.58 -16.73
N ALA A 480 38.47 -38.64 -17.44
CA ALA A 480 37.41 -39.67 -17.31
C ALA A 480 36.52 -39.62 -16.04
N ASP A 481 35.25 -39.25 -16.19
CA ASP A 481 34.09 -40.10 -16.56
C ASP A 481 33.50 -40.89 -15.37
N THR A 482 32.22 -40.62 -15.07
CA THR A 482 31.09 -41.52 -14.75
C THR A 482 29.96 -40.62 -14.21
N ALA A 483 28.86 -40.34 -14.93
CA ALA A 483 27.72 -41.19 -15.31
C ALA A 483 26.80 -41.59 -14.12
N ASP A 484 25.54 -41.14 -14.24
CA ASP A 484 24.28 -41.69 -13.67
C ASP A 484 24.13 -41.75 -12.13
N ALA A 485 22.97 -41.59 -11.48
CA ALA A 485 21.56 -41.62 -11.84
C ALA A 485 20.73 -40.83 -10.79
N THR A 486 19.55 -40.39 -11.20
CA THR A 486 18.42 -39.78 -10.47
C THR A 486 17.72 -40.72 -9.45
N PRO A 487 16.51 -40.40 -8.94
CA PRO A 487 16.16 -39.55 -7.79
C PRO A 487 15.43 -40.35 -6.68
N ALA A 488 15.14 -39.75 -5.52
CA ALA A 488 14.25 -40.36 -4.53
C ALA A 488 13.13 -39.39 -4.10
N GLU A 489 11.91 -39.87 -4.33
CA GLU A 489 10.61 -39.30 -3.98
C GLU A 489 10.34 -39.27 -2.48
N TYR A 490 9.50 -38.29 -2.11
CA TYR A 490 8.42 -38.30 -1.12
C TYR A 490 8.32 -39.43 -0.07
N LEU A 491 8.23 -39.01 1.20
CA LEU A 491 7.28 -39.60 2.14
C LEU A 491 6.77 -38.53 3.12
N TYR A 492 5.43 -38.43 3.17
CA TYR A 492 4.65 -37.73 4.19
C TYR A 492 4.71 -38.50 5.51
N ASP A 493 4.68 -37.74 6.61
CA ASP A 493 3.86 -38.01 7.81
C ASP A 493 3.25 -36.69 8.30
#